data_AF-A0A944C7N4-F1
#
_entry.id   AF-A0A944C7N4-F1
#
_cell.length_a   1.000
_cell.length_b   1.000
_cell.length_c   1.000
_cell.angle_alpha   90.00
_cell.angle_beta   90.00
_cell.angle_gamma   90.00
#
_symmetry.space_group_name_H-M   'P 1'
#
loop_
_entity.id
_entity.type
_entity.pdbx_description
1 polymer ?
#
loop_
_entity_poly.entity_id
_entity_poly.type
_entity_poly.pdbx_seq_one_letter_code
_entity_poly.pdbx_strand_id
1 'polypeptide(L)'
;VKGYIMGRPDTPEVWQRLDDVIDHVYTFKNGRGLRISITCVDSGGHFTQEVYEACRARIHKRVFAIKGKGGDGTPFVSPPSKVPIRDNKKITCWLYTLGVDAGKASIMASLKVQEPGPRYCHFNRNPDAGYDLNYFNGLLSEKLVLKHTSRGDRWAWEKLPGHNRNEALDCRDYAMAGVKIINPDMDAVERRLKGLEEKPAQQRQQARSKTKRSKAANAFDDW
;
A
#
# COMPACT_ATOMS: atom_id res chain seq x y z
N VAL A 1 -9.24 -7.78 19.60
CA VAL A 1 -8.63 -9.06 19.13
C VAL A 1 -7.39 -8.72 18.33
N LYS A 2 -6.24 -9.31 18.68
CA LYS A 2 -4.96 -9.11 17.98
C LYS A 2 -5.10 -9.64 16.55
N GLY A 3 -4.82 -8.83 15.54
CA GLY A 3 -5.17 -9.06 14.13
C GLY A 3 -4.35 -10.12 13.39
N TYR A 4 -4.28 -11.35 13.91
CA TYR A 4 -3.59 -12.47 13.26
C TYR A 4 -4.58 -13.48 12.68
N ILE A 5 -4.34 -13.86 11.42
CA ILE A 5 -4.97 -15.01 10.78
C ILE A 5 -3.91 -16.10 10.70
N MET A 6 -3.93 -17.03 11.66
CA MET A 6 -3.03 -18.19 11.66
C MET A 6 -3.43 -19.16 10.55
N GLY A 7 -2.45 -19.59 9.75
CA GLY A 7 -2.60 -20.63 8.74
C GLY A 7 -1.65 -20.39 7.56
N ARG A 8 -1.77 -21.23 6.54
CA ARG A 8 -0.92 -21.16 5.35
C ARG A 8 -1.66 -20.50 4.17
N PRO A 9 -1.00 -19.66 3.36
CA PRO A 9 -1.63 -19.02 2.19
C PRO A 9 -2.10 -19.98 1.09
N ASP A 10 -1.71 -21.26 1.12
CA ASP A 10 -2.23 -22.31 0.22
C ASP A 10 -3.56 -22.93 0.70
N THR A 11 -4.03 -22.57 1.89
CA THR A 11 -5.28 -23.10 2.47
C THR A 11 -6.47 -22.15 2.23
N PRO A 12 -7.59 -22.62 1.66
CA PRO A 12 -8.78 -21.79 1.41
C PRO A 12 -9.34 -21.12 2.66
N GLU A 13 -9.23 -21.78 3.82
CA GLU A 13 -9.78 -21.33 5.10
C GLU A 13 -9.14 -20.02 5.56
N VAL A 14 -7.84 -19.83 5.31
CA VAL A 14 -7.14 -18.57 5.63
C VAL A 14 -7.70 -17.42 4.83
N TRP A 15 -7.99 -17.65 3.56
CA TRP A 15 -8.56 -16.62 2.69
C TRP A 15 -10.02 -16.32 3.01
N GLN A 16 -10.80 -17.31 3.42
CA GLN A 16 -12.16 -17.09 3.90
C GLN A 16 -12.17 -16.22 5.16
N ARG A 17 -11.29 -16.51 6.12
CA ARG A 17 -11.13 -15.66 7.32
C ARG A 17 -10.66 -14.24 6.97
N LEU A 18 -9.84 -14.09 5.93
CA LEU A 18 -9.46 -12.77 5.43
C LEU A 18 -10.66 -12.06 4.77
N ASP A 19 -11.49 -12.77 4.02
CA ASP A 19 -12.73 -12.23 3.46
C ASP A 19 -13.65 -11.69 4.56
N ASP A 20 -13.80 -12.40 5.69
CA ASP A 20 -14.59 -11.94 6.83
C ASP A 20 -14.10 -10.58 7.35
N VAL A 21 -12.78 -10.36 7.40
CA VAL A 21 -12.17 -9.11 7.83
C VAL A 21 -12.38 -7.99 6.79
N ILE A 22 -12.27 -8.31 5.50
CA ILE A 22 -12.43 -7.37 4.39
C ILE A 22 -13.88 -6.92 4.24
N ASP A 23 -14.83 -7.84 4.40
CA ASP A 23 -16.25 -7.57 4.23
C ASP A 23 -16.89 -6.95 5.48
N HIS A 24 -16.20 -7.00 6.62
CA HIS A 24 -16.65 -6.37 7.85
C HIS A 24 -16.85 -4.85 7.70
N VAL A 25 -17.98 -4.36 8.21
CA VAL A 25 -18.29 -2.93 8.32
C VAL A 25 -17.95 -2.47 9.74
N TYR A 26 -16.86 -1.75 9.89
CA TYR A 26 -16.44 -1.14 11.15
C TYR A 26 -17.28 0.10 11.43
N THR A 27 -17.78 0.27 12.65
CA THR A 27 -18.67 1.37 12.99
C THR A 27 -18.00 2.39 13.91
N PHE A 28 -18.17 3.67 13.60
CA PHE A 28 -17.84 4.76 14.50
C PHE A 28 -18.87 4.83 15.64
N LYS A 29 -18.54 5.54 16.74
CA LYS A 29 -19.48 5.80 17.84
C LYS A 29 -20.77 6.49 17.40
N ASN A 30 -20.72 7.23 16.29
CA ASN A 30 -21.89 7.90 15.70
C ASN A 30 -22.69 7.01 14.72
N GLY A 31 -22.43 5.70 14.68
CA GLY A 31 -23.16 4.71 13.88
C GLY A 31 -22.74 4.62 12.41
N ARG A 32 -21.83 5.48 11.94
CA ARG A 32 -21.36 5.45 10.55
C ARG A 32 -20.47 4.24 10.29
N GLY A 33 -20.72 3.55 9.18
CA GLY A 33 -19.92 2.41 8.73
C GLY A 33 -18.70 2.82 7.91
N LEU A 34 -17.61 2.07 8.06
CA LEU A 34 -16.38 2.14 7.30
C LEU A 34 -15.97 0.72 6.90
N ARG A 35 -15.58 0.53 5.63
CA ARG A 35 -15.04 -0.73 5.12
C ARG A 35 -13.58 -0.58 4.76
N ILE A 36 -12.86 -1.70 4.72
CA ILE A 36 -11.49 -1.74 4.21
C ILE A 36 -11.50 -1.31 2.73
N SER A 37 -10.73 -0.28 2.40
CA SER A 37 -10.78 0.37 1.07
C SER A 37 -9.87 -0.29 0.03
N ILE A 38 -8.80 -0.94 0.48
CA ILE A 38 -7.84 -1.73 -0.31
C ILE A 38 -7.14 -2.70 0.63
N THR A 39 -6.79 -3.88 0.13
CA THR A 39 -5.98 -4.86 0.85
C THR A 39 -4.75 -5.19 0.01
N CYS A 40 -3.57 -5.07 0.60
CA CYS A 40 -2.30 -5.43 -0.01
C CYS A 40 -1.80 -6.74 0.61
N VAL A 41 -1.49 -7.74 -0.22
CA VAL A 41 -1.02 -9.05 0.23
C VAL A 41 0.38 -9.30 -0.31
N ASP A 42 1.36 -9.48 0.57
CA ASP A 42 2.74 -9.74 0.17
C ASP A 42 2.87 -11.11 -0.49
N SER A 43 3.42 -11.11 -1.71
CA SER A 43 3.66 -12.32 -2.48
C SER A 43 5.12 -12.78 -2.43
N GLY A 44 5.98 -12.13 -1.64
CA GLY A 44 7.42 -12.34 -1.56
C GLY A 44 7.88 -13.66 -0.91
N GLY A 45 6.96 -14.52 -0.46
CA GLY A 45 7.26 -15.79 0.23
C GLY A 45 7.15 -17.05 -0.65
N HIS A 46 7.08 -18.21 0.00
CA HIS A 46 7.01 -19.53 -0.66
C HIS A 46 5.70 -19.80 -1.43
N PHE A 47 4.67 -18.96 -1.25
CA PHE A 47 3.31 -19.15 -1.79
C PHE A 47 2.94 -18.09 -2.82
N THR A 48 3.91 -17.62 -3.61
CA THR A 48 3.69 -16.53 -4.58
C THR A 48 2.52 -16.81 -5.53
N GLN A 49 2.41 -18.03 -6.05
CA GLN A 49 1.38 -18.37 -7.04
C GLN A 49 -0.02 -18.47 -6.43
N GLU A 50 -0.12 -19.04 -5.23
CA GLU A 50 -1.35 -19.13 -4.47
C GLU A 50 -1.85 -17.73 -4.06
N VAL A 51 -0.94 -16.84 -3.65
CA VAL A 51 -1.26 -15.43 -3.39
C VAL A 51 -1.78 -14.75 -4.66
N TYR A 52 -1.16 -14.97 -5.82
CA TYR A 52 -1.63 -14.39 -7.08
C TYR A 52 -3.02 -14.90 -7.48
N GLU A 53 -3.29 -16.20 -7.32
CA GLU A 53 -4.60 -16.79 -7.58
C GLU A 53 -5.68 -16.20 -6.66
N ALA A 54 -5.39 -16.13 -5.37
CA ALA A 54 -6.31 -15.61 -4.38
C ALA A 54 -6.58 -14.10 -4.53
N CYS A 55 -5.56 -13.30 -4.85
CA CYS A 55 -5.72 -11.88 -5.14
C CYS A 55 -6.53 -11.67 -6.43
N ARG A 56 -6.25 -12.45 -7.48
CA ARG A 56 -7.03 -12.40 -8.73
C ARG A 56 -8.51 -12.70 -8.50
N ALA A 57 -8.83 -13.72 -7.70
CA ALA A 57 -10.21 -14.07 -7.36
C ALA A 57 -10.94 -12.92 -6.63
N ARG A 58 -10.20 -12.08 -5.90
CA ARG A 58 -10.72 -10.99 -5.04
C ARG A 58 -10.47 -9.59 -5.61
N ILE A 59 -10.18 -9.49 -6.92
CA ILE A 59 -9.92 -8.20 -7.58
C ILE A 59 -11.08 -7.20 -7.39
N HIS A 60 -12.32 -7.69 -7.38
CA HIS A 60 -13.53 -6.88 -7.18
C HIS A 60 -13.65 -6.32 -5.75
N LYS A 61 -12.99 -6.95 -4.76
CA LYS A 61 -12.87 -6.45 -3.39
C LYS A 61 -11.62 -5.58 -3.17
N ARG A 62 -10.90 -5.22 -4.23
CA ARG A 62 -9.64 -4.45 -4.18
C ARG A 62 -8.56 -5.14 -3.32
N VAL A 63 -8.45 -6.46 -3.45
CA VAL A 63 -7.33 -7.24 -2.90
C VAL A 63 -6.27 -7.37 -3.98
N PHE A 64 -5.06 -6.90 -3.70
CA PHE A 64 -3.97 -6.88 -4.66
C PHE A 64 -2.71 -7.52 -4.09
N ALA A 65 -2.02 -8.28 -4.94
CA ALA A 65 -0.70 -8.77 -4.61
C ALA A 65 0.30 -7.60 -4.65
N ILE A 66 1.25 -7.63 -3.74
CA ILE A 66 2.36 -6.67 -3.68
C ILE A 66 3.69 -7.41 -3.61
N LYS A 67 4.74 -6.77 -4.10
CA LYS A 67 6.13 -7.22 -3.93
C LYS A 67 7.01 -6.05 -3.52
N GLY A 68 7.73 -6.24 -2.42
CA GLY A 68 8.75 -5.30 -2.00
C GLY A 68 9.97 -5.32 -2.93
N LYS A 69 10.48 -4.12 -3.24
CA LYS A 69 11.74 -3.91 -3.94
C LYS A 69 12.57 -2.90 -3.15
N GLY A 70 13.67 -3.36 -2.57
CA GLY A 70 14.67 -2.50 -1.95
C GLY A 70 15.58 -1.85 -3.00
N GLY A 71 16.40 -0.90 -2.55
CA GLY A 71 17.37 -0.18 -3.36
C GLY A 71 16.99 1.26 -3.64
N ASP A 72 18.02 2.09 -3.72
CA ASP A 72 17.91 3.52 -3.95
C ASP A 72 17.25 3.84 -5.30
N GLY A 73 16.55 4.98 -5.37
CA GLY A 73 15.85 5.46 -6.56
C GLY A 73 14.58 4.68 -6.93
N THR A 74 14.15 3.69 -6.15
CA THR A 74 12.90 2.98 -6.39
C THR A 74 11.70 3.80 -5.90
N PRO A 75 10.72 4.15 -6.75
CA PRO A 75 9.51 4.84 -6.30
C PRO A 75 8.76 4.03 -5.25
N PHE A 76 8.23 4.70 -4.22
CA PHE A 76 7.53 4.00 -3.14
C PHE A 76 6.34 3.17 -3.64
N VAL A 77 5.56 3.70 -4.57
CA VAL A 77 4.50 2.96 -5.27
C VAL A 77 4.69 3.17 -6.76
N SER A 78 4.80 2.07 -7.50
CA SER A 78 4.78 2.09 -8.98
C SER A 78 3.40 1.67 -9.50
N PRO A 79 3.01 2.06 -10.73
CA PRO A 79 1.81 1.52 -11.37
C PRO A 79 1.81 -0.01 -11.36
N PRO A 80 0.63 -0.65 -11.21
CA PRO A 80 0.58 -2.11 -11.14
C PRO A 80 0.86 -2.71 -12.52
N SER A 81 1.48 -3.89 -12.52
CA SER A 81 1.71 -4.67 -13.73
C SER A 81 0.90 -5.97 -13.69
N LYS A 82 0.64 -6.55 -14.86
CA LYS A 82 0.08 -7.90 -14.95
C LYS A 82 1.21 -8.92 -14.95
N VAL A 83 1.15 -9.86 -14.02
CA VAL A 83 2.09 -10.98 -13.93
C VAL A 83 1.35 -12.28 -14.23
N PRO A 84 1.96 -13.22 -14.98
CA PRO A 84 1.35 -14.52 -15.24
C PRO A 84 1.22 -15.33 -13.95
N ILE A 85 0.11 -16.07 -13.85
CA ILE A 85 -0.10 -17.07 -12.82
C ILE A 85 0.36 -18.42 -13.38
N ARG A 86 1.28 -19.06 -12.66
CA ARG A 86 2.00 -20.27 -13.07
C ARG A 86 2.58 -20.08 -14.48
N ASP A 87 2.58 -21.12 -15.30
CA ASP A 87 3.11 -21.07 -16.67
C ASP A 87 2.09 -20.56 -17.71
N ASN A 88 0.88 -20.17 -17.28
CA ASN A 88 -0.18 -19.76 -18.21
C ASN A 88 -0.19 -18.23 -18.41
N LYS A 89 0.44 -17.77 -19.49
CA LYS A 89 0.52 -16.34 -19.87
C LYS A 89 -0.85 -15.66 -20.07
N LYS A 90 -1.94 -16.40 -20.26
CA LYS A 90 -3.30 -15.84 -20.42
C LYS A 90 -3.95 -15.50 -19.09
N ILE A 91 -3.59 -16.20 -18.01
CA ILE A 91 -4.16 -15.99 -16.68
C ILE A 91 -3.18 -15.12 -15.89
N THR A 92 -3.60 -13.90 -15.54
CA THR A 92 -2.72 -12.91 -14.92
C THR A 92 -3.29 -12.37 -13.60
N CYS A 93 -2.41 -11.95 -12.71
CA CYS A 93 -2.70 -11.19 -11.49
C CYS A 93 -2.16 -9.77 -11.64
N TRP A 94 -2.82 -8.79 -11.01
CA TRP A 94 -2.26 -7.46 -10.83
C TRP A 94 -1.27 -7.46 -9.66
N LEU A 95 -0.09 -6.90 -9.87
CA LEU A 95 0.99 -6.82 -8.89
C LEU A 95 1.46 -5.37 -8.75
N TYR A 96 1.46 -4.85 -7.53
CA TYR A 96 2.15 -3.59 -7.22
C TYR A 96 3.58 -3.87 -6.76
N THR A 97 4.55 -3.16 -7.34
CA THR A 97 5.92 -3.15 -6.84
C THR A 97 6.10 -1.95 -5.91
N LEU A 98 6.53 -2.21 -4.68
CA LEU A 98 6.68 -1.21 -3.63
C LEU A 98 8.15 -0.95 -3.33
N GLY A 99 8.57 0.31 -3.41
CA GLY A 99 9.89 0.77 -2.98
C GLY A 99 9.97 0.84 -1.46
N VAL A 100 10.16 -0.30 -0.80
CA VAL A 100 10.04 -0.44 0.66
C VAL A 100 11.01 0.43 1.44
N ASP A 101 12.18 0.73 0.88
CA ASP A 101 13.19 1.56 1.56
C ASP A 101 12.69 3.00 1.78
N ALA A 102 12.00 3.58 0.78
CA ALA A 102 11.42 4.92 0.86
C ALA A 102 10.25 4.98 1.84
N GLY A 103 9.47 3.90 1.89
CA GLY A 103 8.36 3.77 2.82
C GLY A 103 8.81 3.63 4.27
N LYS A 104 9.77 2.74 4.54
CA LYS A 104 10.43 2.61 5.85
C LYS A 104 11.07 3.91 6.31
N ALA A 105 11.75 4.64 5.43
CA ALA A 105 12.33 5.94 5.77
C ALA A 105 11.25 6.94 6.20
N SER A 106 10.13 6.99 5.47
CA SER A 106 8.99 7.87 5.78
C SER A 106 8.33 7.51 7.12
N ILE A 107 8.22 6.21 7.43
CA ILE A 107 7.71 5.73 8.73
C ILE A 107 8.65 6.14 9.86
N MET A 108 9.96 5.90 9.72
CA MET A 108 10.93 6.25 10.76
C MET A 108 11.00 7.77 10.99
N ALA A 109 10.84 8.58 9.93
CA ALA A 109 10.73 10.04 10.06
C ALA A 109 9.44 10.44 10.81
N SER A 110 8.31 9.82 10.48
CA SER A 110 7.01 10.09 11.12
C SER A 110 6.99 9.70 12.60
N LEU A 111 7.70 8.63 12.97
CA LEU A 111 7.84 8.18 14.36
C LEU A 111 8.59 9.17 15.26
N LYS A 112 9.40 10.07 14.68
CA LYS A 112 10.10 11.13 15.43
C LYS A 112 9.20 12.32 15.78
N VAL A 113 8.04 12.45 15.14
CA VAL A 113 7.09 13.54 15.38
C VAL A 113 6.38 13.32 16.72
N GLN A 114 6.62 14.19 17.69
CA GLN A 114 6.10 14.07 19.06
C GLN A 114 4.79 14.83 19.30
N GLU A 115 4.52 15.85 18.49
CA GLU A 115 3.34 16.71 18.66
C GLU A 115 2.23 16.33 17.67
N PRO A 116 0.95 16.34 18.10
CA PRO A 116 -0.18 16.12 17.20
C PRO A 116 -0.16 17.06 16.01
N GLY A 117 -0.21 16.50 14.81
CA GLY A 117 -0.13 17.27 13.57
C GLY A 117 0.22 16.39 12.36
N PRO A 118 0.59 17.01 11.23
CA PRO A 118 0.99 16.26 10.03
C PRO A 118 2.10 15.25 10.34
N ARG A 119 1.89 14.00 9.91
CA ARG A 119 2.80 12.86 10.13
C ARG A 119 2.89 12.36 11.59
N TYR A 120 2.10 12.90 12.51
CA TYR A 120 2.02 12.34 13.86
C TYR A 120 1.44 10.91 13.83
N CYS A 121 2.08 10.01 14.55
CA CYS A 121 1.69 8.60 14.59
C CYS A 121 0.72 8.36 15.75
N HIS A 122 -0.56 8.14 15.44
CA HIS A 122 -1.55 7.79 16.45
C HIS A 122 -1.50 6.30 16.81
N PHE A 123 -1.26 6.00 18.10
CA PHE A 123 -1.33 4.65 18.65
C PHE A 123 -2.44 4.60 19.70
N ASN A 124 -3.37 3.64 19.54
CA ASN A 124 -4.46 3.48 20.48
C ASN A 124 -3.93 2.91 21.81
N ARG A 125 -4.18 3.61 22.91
CA ARG A 125 -3.72 3.22 24.25
C ARG A 125 -4.53 2.10 24.88
N ASN A 126 -5.65 1.70 24.27
CA ASN A 126 -6.42 0.55 24.73
C ASN A 126 -5.54 -0.73 24.61
N PRO A 127 -5.34 -1.49 25.70
CA PRO A 127 -4.56 -2.74 25.69
C PRO A 127 -5.00 -3.74 24.61
N ASP A 128 -6.30 -3.79 24.30
CA ASP A 128 -6.87 -4.72 23.32
C ASP A 128 -6.71 -4.27 21.86
N ALA A 129 -6.16 -3.07 21.63
CA ALA A 129 -5.95 -2.51 20.30
C ALA A 129 -4.72 -3.10 19.57
N GLY A 130 -3.90 -3.91 20.26
CA GLY A 130 -2.79 -4.65 19.66
C GLY A 130 -1.47 -3.87 19.53
N TYR A 131 -1.38 -2.66 20.08
CA TYR A 131 -0.15 -1.87 20.18
C TYR A 131 0.65 -2.27 21.44
N ASP A 132 1.06 -3.54 21.51
CA ASP A 132 1.86 -4.07 22.62
C ASP A 132 3.38 -3.93 22.36
N LEU A 133 4.19 -4.36 23.33
CA LEU A 133 5.64 -4.34 23.20
C LEU A 133 6.13 -5.13 21.97
N ASN A 134 5.46 -6.23 21.61
CA ASN A 134 5.81 -7.02 20.43
C ASN A 134 5.59 -6.23 19.14
N TYR A 135 4.48 -5.49 19.05
CA TYR A 135 4.23 -4.59 17.92
C TYR A 135 5.33 -3.54 17.79
N PHE A 136 5.69 -2.85 18.88
CA PHE A 136 6.72 -1.81 18.82
C PHE A 136 8.13 -2.38 18.56
N ASN A 137 8.45 -3.55 19.10
CA ASN A 137 9.69 -4.27 18.78
C ASN A 137 9.79 -4.64 17.30
N GLY A 138 8.68 -5.03 16.68
CA GLY A 138 8.62 -5.29 15.24
C GLY A 138 8.59 -4.03 14.38
N LEU A 139 8.01 -2.94 14.88
CA LEU A 139 7.94 -1.66 14.16
C LEU A 139 9.31 -0.97 14.10
N LEU A 140 10.11 -1.10 15.15
CA LEU A 140 11.45 -0.54 15.30
C LEU A 140 12.56 -1.56 15.01
N SER A 141 12.23 -2.68 14.37
CA SER A 141 13.16 -3.81 14.22
C SER A 141 14.30 -3.57 13.24
N GLU A 142 14.28 -2.49 12.46
CA GLU A 142 15.25 -2.23 11.41
C GLU A 142 15.83 -0.81 11.51
N LYS A 143 17.10 -0.67 11.09
CA LYS A 143 17.77 0.62 10.94
C LYS A 143 18.38 0.76 9.55
N LEU A 144 18.45 1.99 9.07
CA LEU A 144 19.16 2.33 7.85
C LEU A 144 20.66 2.41 8.14
N VAL A 145 21.47 1.59 7.46
CA VAL A 145 22.93 1.55 7.61
C VAL A 145 23.62 1.75 6.27
N LEU A 146 24.77 2.42 6.29
CA LEU A 146 25.65 2.51 5.13
C LEU A 146 26.46 1.21 5.04
N LYS A 147 26.24 0.43 3.99
CA LYS A 147 27.02 -0.78 3.69
C LYS A 147 28.07 -0.46 2.66
N HIS A 148 29.33 -0.64 3.06
CA HIS A 148 30.47 -0.60 2.16
C HIS A 148 30.50 -1.89 1.35
N THR A 149 30.40 -1.79 0.03
CA THR A 149 30.52 -2.95 -0.87
C THR A 149 31.66 -2.72 -1.86
N SER A 150 32.12 -3.79 -2.52
CA SER A 150 33.15 -3.68 -3.56
C SER A 150 32.74 -2.80 -4.75
N ARG A 151 31.44 -2.53 -4.92
CA ARG A 151 30.87 -1.67 -5.97
C ARG A 151 30.55 -0.25 -5.47
N GLY A 152 30.96 0.08 -4.24
CA GLY A 152 30.69 1.36 -3.58
C GLY A 152 29.76 1.26 -2.39
N ASP A 153 29.53 2.40 -1.76
CA ASP A 153 28.71 2.52 -0.56
C ASP A 153 27.23 2.57 -0.94
N ARG A 154 26.40 1.82 -0.20
CA ARG A 154 24.95 1.81 -0.40
C ARG A 154 24.22 1.86 0.93
N TRP A 155 23.17 2.66 1.01
CA TRP A 155 22.23 2.60 2.13
C TRP A 155 21.40 1.33 2.04
N ALA A 156 21.26 0.61 3.15
CA ALA A 156 20.44 -0.59 3.25
C ALA A 156 19.75 -0.66 4.60
N TRP A 157 18.51 -1.14 4.62
CA TRP A 157 17.81 -1.48 5.85
C TRP A 157 18.33 -2.81 6.40
N GLU A 158 18.68 -2.83 7.68
CA GLU A 158 19.17 -4.02 8.37
C GLU A 158 18.39 -4.24 9.66
N LYS A 159 18.01 -5.50 9.90
CA LYS A 159 17.37 -5.93 11.15
C LYS A 159 18.34 -5.77 12.31
N LEU A 160 17.86 -5.19 13.41
CA LEU A 160 18.64 -5.01 14.63
C LEU A 160 18.96 -6.37 15.27
N PRO A 161 20.16 -6.54 15.87
CA PRO A 161 20.48 -7.75 16.63
C PRO A 161 19.44 -8.04 17.70
N GLY A 162 18.99 -9.29 17.79
CA GLY A 162 17.93 -9.71 18.72
C GLY A 162 16.50 -9.51 18.23
N HIS A 163 16.29 -8.83 17.10
CA HIS A 163 14.97 -8.70 16.47
C HIS A 163 14.75 -9.80 15.42
N ASN A 164 13.91 -10.77 15.75
CA ASN A 164 13.62 -11.90 14.86
C ASN A 164 12.46 -11.62 13.87
N ARG A 165 11.63 -10.62 14.17
CA ARG A 165 10.34 -10.35 13.54
C ARG A 165 10.19 -8.86 13.22
N ASN A 166 9.76 -8.55 12.00
CA ASN A 166 9.64 -7.19 11.44
C ASN A 166 8.26 -6.93 10.79
N GLU A 167 7.30 -7.83 11.01
CA GLU A 167 6.00 -7.81 10.33
C GLU A 167 5.23 -6.52 10.62
N ALA A 168 5.38 -5.94 11.81
CA ALA A 168 4.71 -4.68 12.15
C ALA A 168 5.22 -3.49 11.30
N LEU A 169 6.52 -3.44 11.00
CA LEU A 169 7.08 -2.43 10.11
C LEU A 169 6.61 -2.66 8.67
N ASP A 170 6.72 -3.88 8.16
CA ASP A 170 6.32 -4.22 6.79
C ASP A 170 4.81 -4.01 6.57
N CYS A 171 3.95 -4.44 7.51
CA CYS A 171 2.51 -4.19 7.44
C CYS A 171 2.17 -2.69 7.42
N ARG A 172 2.88 -1.87 8.21
CA ARG A 172 2.68 -0.42 8.22
C ARG A 172 3.11 0.21 6.89
N ASP A 173 4.20 -0.27 6.32
CA ASP A 173 4.68 0.15 5.01
C ASP A 173 3.65 -0.16 3.91
N TYR A 174 3.12 -1.38 3.91
CA TYR A 174 2.12 -1.80 2.95
C TYR A 174 0.77 -1.08 3.12
N ALA A 175 0.37 -0.77 4.36
CA ALA A 175 -0.82 0.05 4.61
C ALA A 175 -0.65 1.48 4.06
N MET A 176 0.53 2.08 4.25
CA MET A 176 0.85 3.40 3.69
C MET A 176 0.88 3.37 2.15
N ALA A 177 1.40 2.28 1.56
CA ALA A 177 1.32 2.06 0.12
C ALA A 177 -0.13 1.96 -0.35
N GLY A 178 -1.01 1.26 0.37
CA GLY A 178 -2.44 1.17 0.08
C GLY A 178 -3.12 2.54 0.01
N VAL A 179 -2.83 3.44 0.97
CA VAL A 179 -3.33 4.83 0.94
C VAL A 179 -2.83 5.56 -0.30
N LYS A 180 -1.54 5.41 -0.65
CA LYS A 180 -0.95 6.04 -1.83
C LYS A 180 -1.50 5.48 -3.16
N ILE A 181 -1.87 4.19 -3.20
CA ILE A 181 -2.51 3.57 -4.36
C ILE A 181 -3.92 4.13 -4.57
N ILE A 182 -4.73 4.24 -3.50
CA ILE A 182 -6.07 4.82 -3.61
C ILE A 182 -5.98 6.32 -3.91
N ASN A 183 -5.00 7.00 -3.32
CA ASN A 183 -4.82 8.45 -3.36
C ASN A 183 -6.14 9.21 -3.11
N PRO A 184 -6.81 8.99 -1.95
CA PRO A 184 -8.09 9.61 -1.68
C PRO A 184 -7.95 11.11 -1.47
N ASP A 185 -8.97 11.87 -1.89
CA ASP A 185 -9.14 13.26 -1.45
C ASP A 185 -9.52 13.26 0.04
N MET A 186 -8.54 13.54 0.89
CA MET A 186 -8.69 13.50 2.35
C MET A 186 -9.63 14.59 2.86
N ASP A 187 -9.72 15.74 2.19
CA ASP A 187 -10.62 16.84 2.55
C ASP A 187 -12.07 16.48 2.22
N ALA A 188 -12.29 15.81 1.08
CA ALA A 188 -13.59 15.24 0.76
C ALA A 188 -13.98 14.14 1.77
N VAL A 189 -13.05 13.25 2.13
CA VAL A 189 -13.29 12.23 3.15
C VAL A 189 -13.66 12.87 4.50
N GLU A 190 -12.95 13.91 4.93
CA GLU A 190 -13.23 14.63 6.18
C GLU A 190 -14.61 15.31 6.14
N ARG A 191 -14.94 16.04 5.07
CA ARG A 191 -16.27 16.67 4.90
C ARG A 191 -17.38 15.64 5.00
N ARG A 192 -17.22 14.53 4.26
CA ARG A 192 -18.15 13.40 4.34
C ARG A 192 -18.24 12.88 5.77
N LEU A 193 -17.13 12.72 6.50
CA LEU A 193 -17.09 12.25 7.90
C LEU A 193 -17.73 13.22 8.91
N LYS A 194 -17.69 14.52 8.64
CA LYS A 194 -18.35 15.56 9.44
C LYS A 194 -19.82 15.77 9.08
N GLY A 195 -20.32 15.10 8.04
CA GLY A 195 -21.70 15.29 7.55
C GLY A 195 -21.90 16.63 6.85
N LEU A 196 -20.82 17.27 6.41
CA LEU A 196 -20.86 18.50 5.62
C LEU A 196 -21.20 18.12 4.17
N GLU A 197 -22.25 18.73 3.60
CA GLU A 197 -22.71 18.42 2.24
C GLU A 197 -21.58 18.51 1.21
N GLU A 198 -21.45 17.46 0.39
CA GLU A 198 -20.65 17.54 -0.82
C GLU A 198 -21.40 18.43 -1.82
N LYS A 199 -21.00 19.70 -1.95
CA LYS A 199 -21.30 20.43 -3.19
C LYS A 199 -20.72 19.59 -4.33
N PRO A 200 -21.51 19.18 -5.33
CA PRO A 200 -20.99 18.40 -6.44
C PRO A 200 -19.76 19.12 -6.98
N ALA A 201 -18.62 18.42 -7.00
CA ALA A 201 -17.45 18.95 -7.68
C ALA A 201 -17.91 19.25 -9.10
N GLN A 202 -17.96 20.54 -9.46
CA GLN A 202 -18.18 20.96 -10.84
C GLN A 202 -17.19 20.13 -11.65
N GLN A 203 -17.73 19.24 -12.49
CA GLN A 203 -16.94 18.47 -13.42
C GLN A 203 -15.99 19.49 -14.06
N ARG A 204 -14.68 19.35 -13.82
CA ARG A 204 -13.69 20.02 -14.64
C ARG A 204 -13.99 19.50 -16.03
N GLN A 205 -14.79 20.25 -16.78
CA GLN A 205 -14.96 20.07 -18.20
C GLN A 205 -13.54 20.14 -18.70
N GLN A 206 -12.96 18.98 -19.01
CA GLN A 206 -11.76 18.91 -19.80
C GLN A 206 -12.10 19.73 -21.02
N ALA A 207 -11.51 20.92 -21.12
CA ALA A 207 -11.57 21.72 -22.32
C ALA A 207 -11.08 20.79 -23.42
N ARG A 208 -12.01 20.23 -24.19
CA ARG A 208 -11.72 19.55 -25.44
C ARG A 208 -11.03 20.60 -26.29
N SER A 209 -9.70 20.62 -26.28
CA SER A 209 -8.96 21.36 -27.28
C SER A 209 -9.31 20.71 -28.62
N LYS A 210 -10.20 21.37 -29.34
CA LYS A 210 -10.46 21.07 -30.75
C LYS A 210 -9.20 21.48 -31.50
N THR A 211 -8.25 20.57 -31.67
CA THR A 211 -7.28 20.71 -32.77
C THR A 211 -7.82 19.91 -33.93
N LYS A 212 -8.70 20.54 -34.71
CA LYS A 212 -9.04 20.10 -36.07
C LYS A 212 -7.98 20.63 -37.01
N ARG A 213 -7.50 19.70 -37.86
CA ARG A 213 -6.92 19.83 -39.22
C ARG A 213 -5.50 19.25 -39.27
N SER A 214 -5.05 18.62 -40.34
CA SER A 214 -5.58 17.90 -41.50
C SER A 214 -4.30 17.52 -42.28
N LYS A 215 -4.26 16.39 -42.98
CA LYS A 215 -3.11 15.99 -43.81
C LYS A 215 -2.70 17.10 -44.82
N ALA A 216 -1.43 17.46 -44.82
CA ALA A 216 -0.60 17.92 -45.95
C ALA A 216 0.85 17.94 -45.42
N ALA A 217 1.78 17.06 -45.80
CA ALA A 217 2.43 16.88 -47.11
C ALA A 217 3.00 18.20 -47.68
N ASN A 218 4.34 18.30 -47.61
CA ASN A 218 5.27 19.20 -48.32
C ASN A 218 5.21 20.69 -47.93
N ALA A 219 6.22 21.28 -47.27
CA ALA A 219 7.62 21.54 -47.65
C ALA A 219 7.77 22.67 -48.69
N PHE A 220 8.33 23.81 -48.24
CA PHE A 220 8.79 25.02 -48.98
C PHE A 220 7.65 25.81 -49.68
N ASP A 221 7.57 27.14 -49.67
CA ASP A 221 8.58 28.17 -49.94
C ASP A 221 8.08 29.57 -49.49
N ASP A 222 9.02 30.51 -49.45
CA ASP A 222 8.88 31.97 -49.56
C ASP A 222 8.53 32.88 -48.35
N TRP A 223 9.55 33.70 -48.05
CA TRP A 223 9.63 34.98 -47.30
C TRP A 223 9.65 34.98 -45.76
#